data_AF-A0A0S8EB57-F1
#
_entry.id   AF-A0A0S8EB57-F1
#
_cell.length_a   1.000
_cell.length_b   1.000
_cell.length_c   1.000
_cell.angle_alpha   90.00
_cell.angle_beta   90.00
_cell.angle_gamma   90.00
#
_symmetry.space_group_name_H-M   'P 1'
#
loop_
_entity.id
_entity.type
_entity.pdbx_description
1 polymer ?
#
loop_
_entity_poly.entity_id
_entity_poly.type
_entity_poly.pdbx_seq_one_letter_code
_entity_poly.pdbx_strand_id
1 'polypeptide(L)'
;MRAACGLVCLGVACLAAGCGGPAPGAKELKSVSATPPRPVDVVDRVDFWAAPPAAINWDEIPGPDGVQARVFLFQMNRADPVLVSGSLEFLMYPGRIRQGEPPPADPLKVWTFSGDQLAANRARSMVGWGYAAQLGWGKDVPTVPIITLRARYQPLDGPVVYSAPISIPLPDKVPSGPVKSILGDPAAIKRSEQGEEGD
;
A
#
# COMPACT_ATOMS: atom_id res chain seq x y z
N MET A 1 33.18 -23.99 75.23
CA MET A 1 33.81 -25.02 74.38
C MET A 1 32.94 -25.20 73.13
N ARG A 2 33.51 -24.92 71.93
CA ARG A 2 33.28 -25.52 70.59
C ARG A 2 31.82 -25.71 70.11
N ALA A 3 31.42 -25.45 68.87
CA ALA A 3 32.11 -25.18 67.62
C ALA A 3 31.13 -24.57 66.60
N ALA A 4 31.69 -23.88 65.61
CA ALA A 4 31.01 -23.30 64.46
C ALA A 4 30.46 -24.35 63.48
N CYS A 5 29.35 -24.00 62.82
CA CYS A 5 28.80 -24.61 61.61
C CYS A 5 28.00 -23.48 60.95
N GLY A 6 28.12 -23.09 59.69
CA GLY A 6 28.67 -23.73 58.50
C GLY A 6 27.96 -23.02 57.35
N LEU A 7 28.70 -22.14 56.70
CA LEU A 7 28.31 -21.25 55.60
C LEU A 7 27.83 -22.05 54.37
N VAL A 8 26.66 -21.74 53.81
CA VAL A 8 26.32 -22.09 52.41
C VAL A 8 25.66 -20.88 51.75
N CYS A 9 26.47 -20.12 50.99
CA CYS A 9 26.00 -19.10 50.07
C CYS A 9 25.50 -19.78 48.78
N LEU A 10 24.20 -19.72 48.52
CA LEU A 10 23.63 -20.10 47.23
C LEU A 10 23.79 -18.93 46.25
N GLY A 11 24.84 -19.01 45.42
CA GLY A 11 25.06 -18.06 44.32
C GLY A 11 24.06 -18.31 43.19
N VAL A 12 23.10 -17.40 43.04
CA VAL A 12 22.22 -17.35 41.86
C VAL A 12 23.03 -16.75 40.70
N ALA A 13 23.47 -17.60 39.78
CA ALA A 13 24.11 -17.19 38.53
C ALA A 13 23.05 -16.59 37.59
N CYS A 14 23.01 -15.26 37.49
CA CYS A 14 22.31 -14.56 36.43
C CYS A 14 22.98 -14.86 35.09
N LEU A 15 22.39 -15.77 34.31
CA LEU A 15 22.63 -15.88 32.87
C LEU A 15 22.05 -14.64 32.19
N ALA A 16 22.88 -13.60 32.10
CA ALA A 16 22.65 -12.50 31.18
C ALA A 16 22.77 -13.05 29.75
N ALA A 17 21.64 -13.50 29.19
CA ALA A 17 21.48 -13.66 27.75
C ALA A 17 21.54 -12.26 27.12
N GLY A 18 22.76 -11.76 26.91
CA GLY A 18 23.00 -10.54 26.17
C GLY A 18 22.45 -10.69 24.76
N CYS A 19 21.59 -9.75 24.37
CA CYS A 19 21.15 -9.58 22.99
C CYS A 19 22.38 -9.62 22.07
N GLY A 20 22.50 -10.68 21.27
CA GLY A 20 23.56 -10.82 20.29
C GLY A 20 23.56 -9.64 19.34
N GLY A 21 24.64 -8.88 19.33
CA GLY A 21 24.91 -7.89 18.28
C GLY A 21 24.97 -8.57 16.91
N PRO A 22 24.75 -7.83 15.82
CA PRO A 22 24.77 -8.39 14.48
C PRO A 22 26.10 -9.09 14.21
N ALA A 23 26.02 -10.29 13.63
CA ALA A 23 27.18 -11.11 13.32
C ALA A 23 28.21 -10.34 12.45
N PRO A 24 29.52 -10.49 12.71
CA PRO A 24 30.55 -9.90 11.87
C PRO A 24 30.42 -10.47 10.45
N GLY A 25 30.05 -9.62 9.49
CA GLY A 25 29.76 -10.00 8.10
C GLY A 25 28.34 -9.70 7.62
N ALA A 26 27.44 -9.24 8.49
CA ALA A 26 26.17 -8.66 8.05
C ALA A 26 26.47 -7.40 7.23
N LYS A 27 26.27 -7.47 5.90
CA LYS A 27 26.31 -6.28 5.04
C LYS A 27 25.30 -5.29 5.58
N GLU A 28 25.78 -4.12 5.98
CA GLU A 28 24.94 -3.01 6.41
C GLU A 28 23.90 -2.75 5.31
N LEU A 29 22.63 -2.95 5.63
CA LEU A 29 21.54 -2.66 4.71
C LEU A 29 21.60 -1.16 4.43
N LYS A 30 21.92 -0.81 3.18
CA LYS A 30 21.97 0.59 2.73
C LYS A 30 20.61 1.23 3.04
N SER A 31 20.59 2.12 4.02
CA SER A 31 19.36 2.83 4.37
C SER A 31 19.01 3.82 3.25
N VAL A 32 17.73 3.85 2.86
CA VAL A 32 17.24 4.84 1.89
C VAL A 32 17.44 6.23 2.47
N SER A 33 17.93 7.20 1.71
CA SER A 33 18.09 8.59 2.21
C SER A 33 16.76 9.18 2.71
N ALA A 34 16.80 9.91 3.82
CA ALA A 34 15.65 10.66 4.35
C ALA A 34 15.32 11.93 3.57
N THR A 35 16.22 12.36 2.69
CA THR A 35 16.01 13.53 1.82
C THR A 35 15.67 13.06 0.41
N PRO A 36 14.61 13.60 -0.23
CA PRO A 36 14.28 13.25 -1.59
C PRO A 36 15.41 13.62 -2.55
N PRO A 37 15.77 12.76 -3.52
CA PRO A 37 16.77 13.10 -4.52
C PRO A 37 16.28 14.24 -5.41
N ARG A 38 17.21 14.93 -6.06
CA ARG A 38 16.86 15.91 -7.09
C ARG A 38 16.13 15.20 -8.26
N PRO A 39 15.03 15.76 -8.78
CA PRO A 39 14.40 15.24 -9.99
C PRO A 39 15.36 15.19 -11.19
N VAL A 40 15.13 14.23 -12.07
CA VAL A 40 15.85 14.04 -13.33
C VAL A 40 14.90 14.13 -14.51
N ASP A 41 15.46 14.41 -15.69
CA ASP A 41 14.66 14.59 -16.91
C ASP A 41 14.50 13.29 -17.70
N VAL A 42 15.43 12.34 -17.54
CA VAL A 42 15.45 11.06 -18.28
C VAL A 42 15.00 9.91 -17.39
N VAL A 43 14.12 9.05 -17.90
CA VAL A 43 13.68 7.81 -17.25
C VAL A 43 13.76 6.68 -18.27
N ASP A 44 14.25 5.53 -17.85
CA ASP A 44 14.32 4.33 -18.70
C ASP A 44 13.16 3.37 -18.42
N ARG A 45 12.63 3.38 -17.20
CA ARG A 45 11.60 2.43 -16.75
C ARG A 45 10.68 3.03 -15.69
N VAL A 46 9.40 2.65 -15.78
CA VAL A 46 8.38 2.92 -14.76
C VAL A 46 7.88 1.58 -14.23
N ASP A 47 7.99 1.38 -12.91
CA ASP A 47 7.32 0.26 -12.23
C ASP A 47 6.35 0.82 -11.20
N PHE A 48 5.26 0.09 -10.98
CA PHE A 48 4.33 0.44 -9.92
C PHE A 48 3.75 -0.81 -9.30
N TRP A 49 3.18 -0.65 -8.12
CA TRP A 49 2.28 -1.63 -7.52
C TRP A 49 0.99 -0.94 -7.14
N ALA A 50 -0.11 -1.68 -7.17
CA ALA A 50 -1.42 -1.19 -6.83
C ALA A 50 -2.04 -2.11 -5.78
N ALA A 51 -2.59 -1.52 -4.72
CA ALA A 51 -3.41 -2.25 -3.76
C ALA A 51 -4.73 -2.65 -4.45
N PRO A 52 -5.32 -3.79 -4.08
CA PRO A 52 -6.71 -4.07 -4.43
C PRO A 52 -7.63 -2.92 -3.98
N PRO A 53 -8.72 -2.65 -4.69
CA PRO A 53 -9.69 -1.64 -4.30
C PRO A 53 -10.21 -1.94 -2.90
N ALA A 54 -10.22 -0.93 -2.04
CA ALA A 54 -10.75 -1.03 -0.69
C ALA A 54 -11.82 0.05 -0.51
N ALA A 55 -12.81 -0.22 0.34
CA ALA A 55 -13.79 0.78 0.74
C ALA A 55 -13.16 1.71 1.77
N ILE A 56 -12.45 2.74 1.31
CA ILE A 56 -11.82 3.75 2.18
C ILE A 56 -12.78 4.94 2.40
N ASN A 57 -13.89 4.96 1.65
CA ASN A 57 -14.96 5.95 1.67
C ASN A 57 -14.48 7.37 1.33
N TRP A 58 -13.70 7.52 0.26
CA TRP A 58 -13.21 8.79 -0.28
C TRP A 58 -14.33 9.65 -0.89
N ASP A 59 -15.45 9.05 -1.27
CA ASP A 59 -16.58 9.69 -1.94
C ASP A 59 -17.88 9.67 -1.12
N GLU A 60 -17.82 9.23 0.15
CA GLU A 60 -18.98 9.04 1.03
C GLU A 60 -19.99 7.98 0.54
N ILE A 61 -19.65 7.18 -0.48
CA ILE A 61 -20.48 6.11 -1.01
C ILE A 61 -19.94 4.75 -0.54
N PRO A 62 -20.78 3.89 0.06
CA PRO A 62 -20.35 2.55 0.45
C PRO A 62 -19.88 1.73 -0.75
N GLY A 63 -18.61 1.31 -0.71
CA GLY A 63 -18.00 0.45 -1.71
C GLY A 63 -16.54 0.81 -1.96
N PRO A 64 -15.82 0.05 -2.81
CA PRO A 64 -14.51 0.45 -3.25
C PRO A 64 -14.59 1.74 -4.06
N ASP A 65 -13.86 2.75 -3.64
CA ASP A 65 -13.87 4.13 -4.15
C ASP A 65 -12.69 4.45 -5.08
N GLY A 66 -11.69 3.58 -5.10
CA GLY A 66 -10.51 3.74 -5.93
C GLY A 66 -9.47 2.63 -5.73
N VAL A 67 -8.30 2.89 -6.30
CA VAL A 67 -7.08 2.10 -6.11
C VAL A 67 -5.98 2.98 -5.57
N GLN A 68 -5.24 2.50 -4.58
CA GLN A 68 -3.98 3.12 -4.17
C GLN A 68 -2.82 2.51 -4.95
N ALA A 69 -2.02 3.35 -5.60
CA ALA A 69 -0.82 2.92 -6.31
C ALA A 69 0.44 3.56 -5.70
N ARG A 70 1.55 2.84 -5.74
CA ARG A 70 2.87 3.44 -5.61
C ARG A 70 3.71 3.16 -6.84
N VAL A 71 4.37 4.19 -7.32
CA VAL A 71 5.13 4.20 -8.57
C VAL A 71 6.56 4.63 -8.29
N PHE A 72 7.48 3.94 -8.95
CA PHE A 72 8.91 4.18 -8.91
C PHE A 72 9.41 4.29 -10.36
N LEU A 73 10.26 5.28 -10.61
CA LEU A 73 10.89 5.48 -11.91
C LEU A 73 12.38 5.18 -11.77
N PHE A 74 12.98 4.61 -12.81
CA PHE A 74 14.35 4.12 -12.77
C PHE A 74 15.14 4.62 -13.97
N GLN A 75 16.44 4.83 -13.73
CA GLN A 75 17.47 4.95 -14.75
C GLN A 75 18.35 3.71 -14.69
N MET A 76 18.72 3.10 -15.82
CA MET A 76 19.49 1.85 -15.87
C MET A 76 20.90 2.00 -15.28
N ASN A 77 21.41 3.22 -15.19
CA ASN A 77 22.72 3.55 -14.60
C ASN A 77 22.64 3.94 -13.11
N ARG A 78 21.47 3.84 -12.46
CA ARG A 78 21.29 4.12 -11.03
C ARG A 78 20.64 2.94 -10.32
N ALA A 79 21.13 2.65 -9.12
CA ALA A 79 20.56 1.59 -8.27
C ALA A 79 19.24 2.01 -7.60
N ASP A 80 19.15 3.29 -7.21
CA ASP A 80 18.00 3.81 -6.47
C ASP A 80 16.97 4.44 -7.44
N PRO A 81 15.66 4.37 -7.13
CA PRO A 81 14.64 5.08 -7.90
C PRO A 81 14.90 6.58 -8.00
N VAL A 82 14.43 7.18 -9.09
CA VAL A 82 14.55 8.61 -9.38
C VAL A 82 13.21 9.33 -9.26
N LEU A 83 13.29 10.63 -8.96
CA LEU A 83 12.15 11.54 -9.05
C LEU A 83 12.21 12.30 -10.38
N VAL A 84 11.06 12.84 -10.81
CA VAL A 84 10.85 13.50 -12.10
C VAL A 84 10.04 14.78 -11.97
N SER A 85 10.09 15.60 -13.02
CA SER A 85 9.33 16.86 -13.16
C SER A 85 8.30 16.85 -14.30
N GLY A 86 8.26 15.79 -15.12
CA GLY A 86 7.24 15.61 -16.16
C GLY A 86 5.86 15.26 -15.60
N SER A 87 4.98 14.71 -16.44
CA SER A 87 3.66 14.23 -16.01
C SER A 87 3.63 12.71 -15.92
N LEU A 88 2.86 12.20 -14.97
CA LEU A 88 2.58 10.79 -14.83
C LEU A 88 1.10 10.55 -15.00
N GLU A 89 0.75 9.54 -15.78
CA GLU A 89 -0.61 9.12 -15.99
C GLU A 89 -0.81 7.67 -15.64
N PHE A 90 -2.00 7.36 -15.13
CA PHE A 90 -2.47 5.99 -14.98
C PHE A 90 -3.64 5.79 -15.94
N LEU A 91 -3.52 4.80 -16.81
CA LEU A 91 -4.53 4.42 -17.79
C LEU A 91 -5.22 3.14 -17.32
N MET A 92 -6.55 3.18 -17.25
CA MET A 92 -7.38 2.03 -16.90
C MET A 92 -8.03 1.44 -18.14
N TYR A 93 -7.91 0.14 -18.33
CA TYR A 93 -8.54 -0.61 -19.41
C TYR A 93 -9.46 -1.69 -18.86
N PRO A 94 -10.50 -2.11 -19.61
CA PRO A 94 -11.33 -3.22 -19.21
C PRO A 94 -10.58 -4.55 -19.39
N GLY A 95 -10.84 -5.51 -18.50
CA GLY A 95 -10.32 -6.87 -18.62
C GLY A 95 -8.84 -7.01 -18.30
N ARG A 96 -8.26 -8.12 -18.75
CA ARG A 96 -6.86 -8.50 -18.54
C ARG A 96 -6.07 -8.28 -19.83
N ILE A 97 -5.00 -7.50 -19.75
CA ILE A 97 -4.04 -7.30 -20.86
C ILE A 97 -2.72 -7.95 -20.46
N ARG A 98 -2.17 -8.81 -21.32
CA ARG A 98 -0.89 -9.48 -21.06
C ARG A 98 0.30 -8.57 -21.40
N GLN A 99 1.46 -8.85 -20.82
CA GLN A 99 2.69 -8.17 -21.22
C GLN A 99 2.98 -8.44 -22.70
N GLY A 100 3.27 -7.38 -23.46
CA GLY A 100 3.52 -7.44 -24.90
C GLY A 100 2.26 -7.36 -25.77
N GLU A 101 1.06 -7.47 -25.19
CA GLU A 101 -0.19 -7.26 -25.89
C GLU A 101 -0.48 -5.76 -26.05
N PRO A 102 -0.90 -5.29 -27.24
CA PRO A 102 -1.33 -3.91 -27.39
C PRO A 102 -2.59 -3.66 -26.57
N PRO A 103 -2.66 -2.60 -25.74
CA PRO A 103 -3.90 -2.26 -25.05
C PRO A 103 -4.97 -1.80 -26.06
N PRO A 104 -6.26 -1.83 -25.67
CA PRO A 104 -7.31 -1.13 -26.41
C PRO A 104 -6.93 0.34 -26.66
N ALA A 105 -7.46 0.92 -27.74
CA ALA A 105 -7.16 2.31 -28.09
C ALA A 105 -7.62 3.29 -27.00
N ASP A 106 -8.81 3.04 -26.43
CA ASP A 106 -9.45 3.94 -25.48
C ASP A 106 -9.43 3.36 -24.06
N PRO A 107 -8.75 4.03 -23.11
CA PRO A 107 -8.86 3.68 -21.70
C PRO A 107 -10.25 4.06 -21.16
N LEU A 108 -10.76 3.28 -20.21
CA LEU A 108 -11.97 3.60 -19.43
C LEU A 108 -11.80 4.92 -18.67
N LYS A 109 -10.57 5.17 -18.18
CA LYS A 109 -10.24 6.37 -17.41
C LYS A 109 -8.74 6.66 -17.48
N VAL A 110 -8.39 7.93 -17.42
CA VAL A 110 -7.03 8.42 -17.27
C VAL A 110 -6.97 9.33 -16.05
N TRP A 111 -6.05 9.03 -15.13
CA TRP A 111 -5.66 9.98 -14.09
C TRP A 111 -4.34 10.62 -14.48
N THR A 112 -4.29 11.95 -14.47
CA THR A 112 -3.09 12.71 -14.82
C THR A 112 -2.57 13.46 -13.60
N PHE A 113 -1.27 13.33 -13.35
CA PHE A 113 -0.54 14.02 -12.31
C PHE A 113 0.52 14.91 -12.97
N SER A 114 0.41 16.22 -12.79
CA SER A 114 1.44 17.18 -13.20
C SER A 114 2.70 17.05 -12.34
N GLY A 115 3.81 17.65 -12.78
CA GLY A 115 5.06 17.70 -12.01
C GLY A 115 4.88 18.25 -10.59
N ASP A 116 4.03 19.27 -10.43
CA ASP A 116 3.71 19.86 -9.12
C ASP A 116 2.89 18.90 -8.25
N GLN A 117 1.90 18.23 -8.83
CA GLN A 117 1.11 17.22 -8.12
C GLN A 117 1.98 16.02 -7.74
N LEU A 118 2.91 15.61 -8.59
CA LEU A 118 3.90 14.58 -8.27
C LEU A 118 4.80 15.02 -7.11
N ALA A 119 5.27 16.27 -7.10
CA ALA A 119 6.08 16.79 -5.99
C ALA A 119 5.34 16.72 -4.66
N ALA A 120 4.04 17.02 -4.64
CA ALA A 120 3.19 16.93 -3.46
C ALA A 120 2.92 15.47 -3.01
N ASN A 121 2.97 14.51 -3.93
CA ASN A 121 2.68 13.09 -3.69
C ASN A 121 3.93 12.21 -3.48
N ARG A 122 5.09 12.82 -3.22
CA ARG A 122 6.33 12.08 -2.95
C ARG A 122 6.20 11.24 -1.69
N ALA A 123 6.59 9.98 -1.79
CA ALA A 123 6.58 9.05 -0.68
C ALA A 123 7.90 8.28 -0.62
N ARG A 124 8.46 8.17 0.59
CA ARG A 124 9.60 7.30 0.89
C ARG A 124 9.11 5.92 1.28
N SER A 125 9.81 4.89 0.83
CA SER A 125 9.60 3.49 1.20
C SER A 125 10.94 2.77 1.33
N MET A 126 10.92 1.47 1.66
CA MET A 126 12.14 0.65 1.68
C MET A 126 12.79 0.48 0.30
N VAL A 127 12.04 0.64 -0.79
CA VAL A 127 12.57 0.58 -2.17
C VAL A 127 13.29 1.87 -2.56
N GLY A 128 12.96 2.98 -1.93
CA GLY A 128 13.43 4.31 -2.32
C GLY A 128 12.34 5.36 -2.28
N TRP A 129 12.63 6.50 -2.91
CA TRP A 129 11.67 7.57 -3.15
C TRP A 129 10.83 7.26 -4.39
N GLY A 130 9.53 7.48 -4.30
CA GLY A 130 8.61 7.37 -5.42
C GLY A 130 7.41 8.25 -5.18
N TYR A 131 6.29 7.90 -5.79
CA TYR A 131 5.04 8.63 -5.64
C TYR A 131 3.92 7.72 -5.14
N ALA A 132 3.09 8.24 -4.25
CA ALA A 132 1.84 7.61 -3.85
C ALA A 132 0.69 8.27 -4.61
N ALA A 133 -0.09 7.48 -5.34
CA ALA A 133 -1.22 7.97 -6.13
C ALA A 133 -2.52 7.38 -5.62
N GLN A 134 -3.50 8.24 -5.42
CA GLN A 134 -4.89 7.85 -5.15
C GLN A 134 -5.67 7.92 -6.47
N LEU A 135 -6.08 6.76 -6.96
CA LEU A 135 -6.77 6.60 -8.23
C LEU A 135 -8.26 6.39 -7.95
N GLY A 136 -8.93 7.47 -7.53
CA GLY A 136 -10.36 7.46 -7.23
C GLY A 136 -11.20 7.27 -8.50
N TRP A 137 -12.27 6.48 -8.42
CA TRP A 137 -13.20 6.29 -9.53
C TRP A 137 -13.92 7.59 -9.89
N GLY A 138 -14.33 8.34 -8.87
CA GLY A 138 -15.28 9.44 -9.01
C GLY A 138 -16.57 8.93 -9.66
N LYS A 139 -17.06 9.64 -10.68
CA LYS A 139 -18.25 9.23 -11.44
C LYS A 139 -18.06 8.02 -12.37
N ASP A 140 -16.82 7.62 -12.63
CA ASP A 140 -16.47 6.60 -13.63
C ASP A 140 -16.15 5.26 -12.96
N VAL A 141 -17.10 4.74 -12.18
CA VAL A 141 -16.95 3.46 -11.47
C VAL A 141 -16.90 2.32 -12.49
N PRO A 142 -15.85 1.47 -12.48
CA PRO A 142 -15.76 0.37 -13.43
C PRO A 142 -16.90 -0.65 -13.22
N THR A 143 -17.53 -1.07 -14.31
CA THR A 143 -18.63 -2.07 -14.29
C THR A 143 -18.18 -3.47 -14.69
N VAL A 144 -16.87 -3.67 -14.87
CA VAL A 144 -16.25 -4.93 -15.31
C VAL A 144 -15.64 -5.67 -14.12
N PRO A 145 -15.54 -7.01 -14.14
CA PRO A 145 -14.99 -7.77 -13.01
C PRO A 145 -13.48 -7.64 -12.84
N ILE A 146 -12.77 -7.22 -13.88
CA ILE A 146 -11.31 -7.04 -13.89
C ILE A 146 -11.00 -5.78 -14.66
N ILE A 147 -10.09 -4.97 -14.12
CA ILE A 147 -9.47 -3.85 -14.84
C ILE A 147 -7.97 -4.12 -15.01
N THR A 148 -7.35 -3.48 -16.00
CA THR A 148 -5.90 -3.42 -16.12
C THR A 148 -5.42 -1.98 -16.03
N LEU A 149 -4.46 -1.73 -15.14
CA LEU A 149 -3.79 -0.44 -15.02
C LEU A 149 -2.45 -0.47 -15.75
N ARG A 150 -2.10 0.67 -16.35
CA ARG A 150 -0.76 0.92 -16.90
C ARG A 150 -0.35 2.35 -16.58
N ALA A 151 0.87 2.53 -16.09
CA ALA A 151 1.44 3.85 -15.89
C ALA A 151 2.14 4.33 -17.17
N ARG A 152 2.04 5.63 -17.43
CA ARG A 152 2.66 6.34 -18.55
C ARG A 152 3.33 7.60 -18.03
N TYR A 153 4.65 7.65 -18.09
CA TYR A 153 5.42 8.86 -17.81
C TYR A 153 5.66 9.63 -19.10
N GLN A 154 5.29 10.91 -19.12
CA GLN A 154 5.58 11.83 -20.20
C GLN A 154 6.63 12.84 -19.69
N PRO A 155 7.88 12.74 -20.15
CA PRO A 155 8.89 13.72 -19.77
C PRO A 155 8.56 15.09 -20.38
N LEU A 156 9.20 16.15 -19.85
CA LEU A 156 9.11 17.49 -20.44
C LEU A 156 9.74 17.54 -21.84
N ASP A 157 10.74 16.69 -22.07
CA ASP A 157 11.39 16.47 -23.35
C ASP A 157 11.79 14.99 -23.49
N GLY A 158 11.65 14.43 -24.69
CA GLY A 158 11.98 13.04 -25.01
C GLY A 158 10.79 12.07 -25.07
N PRO A 159 11.08 10.76 -25.13
CA PRO A 159 10.07 9.74 -25.39
C PRO A 159 9.23 9.41 -24.16
N VAL A 160 7.97 9.06 -24.41
CA VAL A 160 7.05 8.53 -23.39
C VAL A 160 7.49 7.16 -22.93
N VAL A 161 7.48 6.92 -21.61
CA VAL A 161 7.84 5.64 -21.00
C VAL A 161 6.61 5.00 -20.39
N TYR A 162 6.39 3.73 -20.69
CA TYR A 162 5.26 2.96 -20.16
C TYR A 162 5.72 1.89 -19.18
N SER A 163 4.91 1.62 -18.16
CA SER A 163 5.07 0.45 -17.31
C SER A 163 4.56 -0.83 -17.99
N ALA A 164 4.90 -1.97 -17.36
CA ALA A 164 4.16 -3.21 -17.56
C ALA A 164 2.69 -3.06 -17.09
N PRO A 165 1.73 -3.81 -17.68
CA PRO A 165 0.34 -3.81 -17.24
C PRO A 165 0.17 -4.59 -15.92
N ILE A 166 -0.74 -4.13 -15.07
CA ILE A 166 -1.16 -4.84 -13.85
C ILE A 166 -2.67 -5.02 -13.87
N SER A 167 -3.14 -6.27 -13.83
CA SER A 167 -4.57 -6.58 -13.76
C SER A 167 -5.03 -6.72 -12.33
N ILE A 168 -6.15 -6.06 -12.02
CA ILE A 168 -6.74 -5.98 -10.69
C ILE A 168 -8.16 -6.55 -10.78
N PRO A 169 -8.46 -7.64 -10.05
CA PRO A 169 -9.83 -8.09 -9.91
C PRO A 169 -10.60 -7.08 -9.06
N LEU A 170 -11.82 -6.75 -9.50
CA LEU A 170 -12.75 -5.94 -8.74
C LEU A 170 -13.69 -6.89 -7.99
N PRO A 171 -14.09 -6.55 -6.74
CA PRO A 171 -15.15 -7.30 -6.09
C PRO A 171 -16.42 -7.18 -6.93
N ASP A 172 -17.22 -8.25 -6.99
CA ASP A 172 -18.58 -8.17 -7.50
C ASP A 172 -19.33 -7.07 -6.77
N LYS A 173 -20.36 -6.47 -7.40
CA LYS A 173 -21.23 -5.47 -6.77
C LYS A 173 -21.46 -5.88 -5.31
N VAL A 174 -21.00 -5.03 -4.38
CA VAL A 174 -21.15 -5.25 -2.94
C VAL A 174 -22.62 -5.64 -2.72
N PRO A 175 -22.92 -6.77 -2.05
CA PRO A 175 -24.31 -7.15 -1.82
C PRO A 175 -24.97 -5.99 -1.09
N SER A 176 -25.94 -5.33 -1.74
CA SER A 176 -26.73 -4.24 -1.17
C SER A 176 -27.74 -4.74 -0.14
N GLY A 177 -27.40 -5.83 0.57
CA GLY A 177 -28.19 -6.33 1.67
C GLY A 177 -28.05 -5.40 2.86
N PRO A 178 -29.09 -5.26 3.70
CA PRO A 178 -29.00 -4.47 4.92
C PRO A 178 -27.83 -5.00 5.76
N VAL A 179 -26.91 -4.12 6.14
CA VAL A 179 -25.91 -4.41 7.17
C VAL A 179 -26.69 -4.81 8.41
N LYS A 180 -26.77 -6.12 8.67
CA LYS A 180 -27.40 -6.62 9.89
C LYS A 180 -26.54 -6.10 11.03
N SER A 181 -27.03 -5.09 11.73
CA SER A 181 -26.38 -4.52 12.91
C SER A 181 -25.94 -5.67 13.81
N ILE A 182 -24.62 -5.84 13.96
CA ILE A 182 -24.02 -6.80 14.88
C ILE A 182 -24.11 -6.27 16.32
N LEU A 183 -24.51 -4.99 16.49
CA LEU A 183 -25.07 -4.54 17.75
C LEU A 183 -26.45 -5.20 17.90
N GLY A 184 -26.47 -6.25 18.73
CA GLY A 184 -27.66 -6.95 19.14
C GLY A 184 -28.74 -5.98 19.60
N ASP A 185 -29.98 -6.33 19.28
CA ASP A 185 -31.17 -5.61 19.69
C ASP A 185 -31.16 -5.39 21.21
N PRO A 186 -31.03 -4.13 21.71
CA PRO A 186 -31.04 -3.86 23.15
C PRO A 186 -32.37 -4.23 23.81
N ALA A 187 -33.42 -4.53 23.04
CA ALA A 187 -34.72 -4.97 23.56
C ALA A 187 -34.72 -6.43 24.10
N ALA A 188 -33.69 -7.24 23.83
CA ALA A 188 -33.62 -8.62 24.34
C ALA A 188 -33.16 -8.72 25.80
N ILE A 189 -32.57 -7.66 26.37
CA ILE A 189 -32.07 -7.62 27.76
C ILE A 189 -33.12 -6.92 28.65
N LYS A 190 -34.33 -7.48 28.75
CA LYS A 190 -35.30 -7.01 29.76
C LYS A 190 -36.30 -8.06 30.25
N ARG A 191 -36.09 -9.34 29.95
CA ARG A 191 -37.11 -10.38 30.18
C ARG A 191 -36.67 -11.54 31.09
N SER A 192 -35.74 -11.31 32.02
CA SER A 192 -35.28 -12.36 32.95
C SER A 192 -35.25 -11.98 34.45
N GLU A 193 -35.89 -10.90 34.89
CA GLU A 193 -35.91 -10.48 36.31
C GLU A 193 -37.33 -10.33 36.90
N GLN A 194 -38.28 -11.20 36.54
CA GLN A 194 -39.53 -11.31 37.30
C GLN A 194 -39.97 -12.77 37.38
N GLY A 195 -39.79 -13.37 38.56
CA GLY A 195 -40.36 -14.68 38.86
C GLY A 195 -39.69 -15.42 40.02
N GLU A 196 -39.64 -14.83 41.21
CA GLU A 196 -39.45 -15.61 42.45
C GLU A 196 -40.17 -14.92 43.62
N GLU A 197 -41.47 -15.19 43.78
CA GLU A 197 -42.21 -14.93 45.03
C GLU A 197 -43.46 -15.83 45.14
N GLY A 198 -43.55 -16.61 46.23
CA GLY A 198 -44.70 -17.43 46.68
C GLY A 198 -44.76 -18.83 46.07
N ASP A 199 -44.79 -19.93 46.81
CA ASP A 199 -45.33 -20.22 48.16
C ASP A 199 -44.64 -21.50 48.70
#